data_AF-A5LIJ2-F1
#
_entry.id   AF-A5LIJ2-F1
#
_cell.length_a   1.000
_cell.length_b   1.000
_cell.length_c   1.000
_cell.angle_alpha   90.00
_cell.angle_beta   90.00
_cell.angle_gamma   90.00
#
_symmetry.space_group_name_H-M   'P 1'
#
loop_
_entity.id
_entity.type
_entity.pdbx_description
1 polymer ?
#
loop_
_entity_poly.entity_id
_entity_poly.type
_entity_poly.pdbx_seq_one_letter_code
_entity_poly.pdbx_strand_id
1 'polypeptide(L)'
;YKVCGGLHGVGASVVNALSTNLEVHVHRDNKIHYLQFKKGVPQGEIEVVGETDITGTITHFNPDPEIFNETTTYNFDTLSQRLRELAFLNKGINISIEDKRTDSEPINYHYEGGISSYVEYINRTKEILHEPFYAEGEEQGISVEVAIQYNDGFTSNLYSFANNIHTYEGGMHESGFKTGLTRVINDYARKNNLFKENDPNLSGDDVREGLTAVVSVKHPDPQFEGQTKTKLGNSEVRTVTDSVFSETFSKFLFENPNVAKIVVEKGLMASRARAAAKKARELTRRKSALEVSNLPGKLADCSSKDAKISELYIVEGDSAGGSAK
;
A
#
# COMPACT_ATOMS: atom_id res chain seq x y z
N TYR A 1 -0.53 10.89 22.59
CA TYR A 1 -1.50 10.42 21.59
C TYR A 1 -1.77 8.94 21.84
N LYS A 2 -3.04 8.49 21.82
CA LYS A 2 -3.40 7.07 22.08
C LYS A 2 -2.97 6.15 20.93
N VAL A 3 -3.09 6.63 19.69
CA VAL A 3 -2.59 6.00 18.46
C VAL A 3 -2.06 7.13 17.56
N CYS A 4 -0.83 7.01 17.07
CA CYS A 4 -0.28 7.93 16.07
C CYS A 4 0.77 7.23 15.19
N GLY A 5 0.89 7.66 13.93
CA GLY A 5 1.95 7.16 13.03
C GLY A 5 3.31 7.82 13.30
N GLY A 6 3.32 9.04 13.85
CA GLY A 6 4.54 9.80 14.17
C GLY A 6 5.10 9.44 15.54
N LEU A 7 6.11 8.57 15.58
CA LEU A 7 6.77 8.15 16.82
C LEU A 7 8.08 8.87 17.13
N HIS A 8 8.81 9.31 16.10
CA HIS A 8 10.19 9.76 16.27
C HIS A 8 10.34 11.25 16.62
N GLY A 9 9.26 12.05 16.56
CA GLY A 9 9.29 13.48 16.91
C GLY A 9 10.13 14.41 16.01
N VAL A 10 10.90 13.86 15.07
CA VAL A 10 11.84 14.61 14.21
C VAL A 10 11.24 15.09 12.88
N GLY A 11 10.04 14.65 12.50
CA GLY A 11 9.49 14.96 11.16
C GLY A 11 9.33 16.47 10.93
N ALA A 12 8.70 17.17 11.87
CA ALA A 12 8.48 18.61 11.76
C ALA A 12 9.79 19.42 11.82
N SER A 13 10.78 18.99 12.60
CA SER A 13 12.07 19.67 12.68
C SER A 13 12.88 19.51 11.39
N VAL A 14 12.81 18.35 10.73
CA VAL A 14 13.43 18.15 9.41
C VAL A 14 12.76 19.06 8.37
N VAL A 15 11.43 19.12 8.32
CA VAL A 15 10.73 20.03 7.39
C VAL A 15 11.17 21.48 7.62
N ASN A 16 11.27 21.92 8.87
CA ASN A 16 11.74 23.26 9.21
C ASN A 16 13.19 23.51 8.78
N ALA A 17 14.10 22.57 9.05
CA ALA A 17 15.51 22.69 8.70
C ALA A 17 15.75 22.72 7.18
N LEU A 18 14.91 22.04 6.40
CA LEU A 18 15.03 21.95 4.94
C LEU A 18 14.18 23.00 4.19
N SER A 19 13.65 24.00 4.90
CA SER A 19 12.84 25.07 4.33
C SER A 19 13.56 26.41 4.39
N THR A 20 13.43 27.22 3.34
CA THR A 20 13.91 28.62 3.36
C THR A 20 13.19 29.40 4.48
N ASN A 21 11.87 29.33 4.49
CA ASN A 21 10.99 29.89 5.50
C ASN A 21 9.94 28.86 5.93
N LEU A 22 9.55 28.89 7.20
CA LEU A 22 8.42 28.14 7.73
C LEU A 22 7.64 29.03 8.71
N GLU A 23 6.33 29.09 8.57
CA GLU A 23 5.41 29.88 9.39
C GLU A 23 4.40 28.96 10.06
N VAL A 24 4.16 29.16 11.35
CA VAL A 24 3.18 28.41 12.13
C VAL A 24 2.20 29.36 12.80
N HIS A 25 0.91 29.13 12.58
CA HIS A 25 -0.17 29.80 13.30
C HIS A 25 -0.94 28.75 14.12
N VAL A 26 -0.91 28.87 15.46
CA VAL A 26 -1.64 27.97 16.38
C VAL A 26 -2.84 28.72 16.94
N HIS A 27 -4.03 28.22 16.63
CA HIS A 27 -5.32 28.73 17.13
C HIS A 27 -5.67 27.92 18.37
N ARG A 28 -5.53 28.52 19.55
CA ARG A 28 -5.74 27.85 20.84
C ARG A 28 -6.06 28.87 21.93
N ASP A 29 -6.89 28.48 22.89
CA ASP A 29 -7.26 29.32 24.04
C ASP A 29 -7.76 30.72 23.63
N ASN A 30 -8.59 30.76 22.58
CA ASN A 30 -9.15 31.94 21.92
C ASN A 30 -8.11 32.93 21.32
N LYS A 31 -6.87 32.48 21.12
CA LYS A 31 -5.77 33.28 20.60
C LYS A 31 -5.12 32.65 19.38
N ILE A 32 -4.57 33.51 18.52
CA ILE A 32 -3.73 33.12 17.39
C ILE A 32 -2.28 33.35 17.79
N HIS A 33 -1.55 32.26 18.01
CA HIS A 33 -0.12 32.28 18.28
C HIS A 33 0.66 32.14 16.98
N TYR A 34 1.68 32.96 16.77
CA TYR A 34 2.49 32.97 15.55
C TYR A 34 3.97 32.81 15.87
N LEU A 35 4.67 32.05 15.03
CA LEU A 35 6.13 32.00 15.00
C LEU A 35 6.61 31.68 13.57
N GLN A 36 7.64 32.41 13.14
CA GLN A 36 8.34 32.18 11.88
C GLN A 36 9.74 31.60 12.12
N PHE A 37 10.18 30.78 11.19
CA PHE A 37 11.52 30.20 11.13
C PHE A 37 12.15 30.50 9.78
N LYS A 38 13.47 30.67 9.76
CA LYS A 38 14.28 30.79 8.55
C LYS A 38 15.41 29.76 8.59
N LYS A 39 15.46 28.85 7.63
CA LYS A 39 16.41 27.72 7.59
C LYS A 39 16.53 27.01 8.94
N GLY A 40 15.39 26.69 9.56
CA GLY A 40 15.31 26.03 10.87
C GLY A 40 15.46 26.93 12.11
N VAL A 41 15.88 28.20 11.96
CA VAL A 41 16.14 29.09 13.09
C VAL A 41 14.92 29.97 13.39
N PRO A 42 14.39 29.99 14.63
CA PRO A 42 13.26 30.83 15.00
C PRO A 42 13.60 32.32 14.86
N GLN A 43 12.67 33.10 14.34
CA GLN A 43 12.80 34.54 14.12
C GLN A 43 12.11 35.32 15.23
N GLY A 44 12.53 35.10 16.48
CA GLY A 44 11.94 35.72 17.67
C GLY A 44 11.28 34.72 18.62
N GLU A 45 10.44 35.24 19.50
CA GLU A 45 9.62 34.47 20.43
C GLU A 45 8.21 34.24 19.86
N ILE A 46 7.41 33.38 20.50
CA ILE A 46 6.02 33.17 20.10
C ILE A 46 5.20 34.42 20.43
N GLU A 47 4.53 34.97 19.42
CA GLU A 47 3.71 36.17 19.55
C GLU A 47 2.22 35.86 19.46
N VAL A 48 1.37 36.64 20.15
CA VAL A 48 -0.08 36.60 19.97
C VAL A 48 -0.46 37.65 18.94
N VAL A 49 -0.94 37.21 17.77
CA VAL A 49 -1.21 38.08 16.62
C VAL A 49 -2.71 38.35 16.39
N GLY A 50 -3.57 37.73 17.21
CA GLY A 50 -5.01 37.96 17.14
C GLY A 50 -5.82 37.07 18.08
N GLU A 51 -7.15 37.23 18.00
CA GLU A 51 -8.14 36.40 18.68
C GLU A 51 -8.83 35.47 17.68
N THR A 52 -9.39 34.37 18.18
CA THR A 52 -10.09 33.37 17.34
C THR A 52 -11.12 32.61 18.15
N ASP A 53 -12.16 32.11 17.49
CA ASP A 53 -13.19 31.23 18.03
C ASP A 53 -13.01 29.75 17.61
N ILE A 54 -12.01 29.47 16.77
CA ILE A 54 -11.67 28.12 16.30
C ILE A 54 -10.41 27.59 16.97
N THR A 55 -10.20 26.28 16.86
CA THR A 55 -8.94 25.63 17.27
C THR A 55 -8.32 24.92 16.08
N GLY A 56 -6.99 24.94 15.99
CA GLY A 56 -6.29 24.35 14.85
C GLY A 56 -4.85 24.84 14.72
N THR A 57 -4.17 24.36 13.69
CA THR A 57 -2.80 24.78 13.38
C THR A 57 -2.65 24.90 11.88
N ILE A 58 -2.11 26.03 11.44
CA ILE A 58 -1.75 26.28 10.05
C ILE A 58 -0.23 26.24 9.99
N THR A 59 0.33 25.49 9.05
CA THR A 59 1.76 25.43 8.80
C THR A 59 2.00 25.70 7.32
N HIS A 60 2.79 26.73 7.03
CA HIS A 60 3.23 27.07 5.68
C HIS A 60 4.75 26.93 5.65
N PHE A 61 5.29 26.29 4.62
CA PHE A 61 6.74 26.25 4.42
C PHE A 61 7.11 26.29 2.93
N ASN A 62 8.32 26.74 2.64
CA ASN A 62 8.87 26.76 1.28
C ASN A 62 10.16 25.93 1.24
N PRO A 63 10.25 24.87 0.41
CA PRO A 63 11.44 24.03 0.34
C PRO A 63 12.68 24.85 -0.07
N ASP A 64 13.84 24.55 0.51
CA ASP A 64 15.08 25.29 0.22
C ASP A 64 15.68 24.88 -1.14
N PRO A 65 15.77 25.80 -2.14
CA PRO A 65 16.32 25.49 -3.46
C PRO A 65 17.84 25.26 -3.43
N GLU A 66 18.55 25.62 -2.35
CA GLU A 66 19.97 25.27 -2.18
C GLU A 66 20.16 23.79 -1.81
N ILE A 67 19.11 23.14 -1.30
CA ILE A 67 19.11 21.73 -0.89
C ILE A 67 18.43 20.88 -1.96
N PHE A 68 17.26 21.31 -2.43
CA PHE A 68 16.44 20.58 -3.42
C PHE A 68 16.79 21.03 -4.85
N ASN A 69 17.87 20.47 -5.40
CA ASN A 69 18.40 20.86 -6.71
C ASN A 69 17.59 20.36 -7.91
N GLU A 70 16.83 19.27 -7.75
CA GLU A 70 16.04 18.68 -8.85
C GLU A 70 14.74 19.45 -9.10
N THR A 71 14.01 19.77 -8.03
CA THR A 71 12.76 20.52 -8.12
C THR A 71 12.33 21.05 -6.74
N THR A 72 11.75 22.23 -6.72
CA THR A 72 10.98 22.79 -5.60
C THR A 72 9.48 22.87 -5.91
N THR A 73 9.08 22.39 -7.09
CA THR A 73 7.71 22.44 -7.57
C THR A 73 6.99 21.15 -7.22
N TYR A 74 5.93 21.25 -6.42
CA TYR A 74 5.09 20.11 -6.06
C TYR A 74 4.24 19.62 -7.24
N ASN A 75 4.14 18.30 -7.37
CA ASN A 75 3.23 17.65 -8.31
C ASN A 75 1.84 17.51 -7.66
N PHE A 76 0.84 18.16 -8.25
CA PHE A 76 -0.52 18.18 -7.69
C PHE A 76 -1.15 16.80 -7.66
N ASP A 77 -1.02 16.01 -8.73
CA ASP A 77 -1.64 14.68 -8.83
C ASP A 77 -1.13 13.71 -7.75
N THR A 78 0.17 13.77 -7.45
CA THR A 78 0.80 12.98 -6.39
C THR A 78 0.22 13.32 -5.02
N LEU A 79 0.08 14.62 -4.71
CA LEU A 79 -0.50 15.09 -3.46
C LEU A 79 -1.99 14.77 -3.38
N SER A 80 -2.73 15.02 -4.46
CA SER A 80 -4.16 14.74 -4.60
C SER A 80 -4.45 13.25 -4.37
N GLN A 81 -3.67 12.36 -4.99
CA GLN A 81 -3.78 10.92 -4.76
C GLN A 81 -3.54 10.59 -3.28
N ARG A 82 -2.45 11.10 -2.68
CA ARG A 82 -2.10 10.80 -1.29
C ARG A 82 -3.17 11.30 -0.29
N LEU A 83 -3.73 12.48 -0.51
CA LEU A 83 -4.77 13.05 0.34
C LEU A 83 -6.09 12.28 0.20
N ARG A 84 -6.42 11.82 -1.01
CA ARG A 84 -7.58 10.95 -1.24
C ARG A 84 -7.45 9.62 -0.50
N GLU A 85 -6.28 8.98 -0.55
CA GLU A 85 -5.98 7.77 0.24
C GLU A 85 -6.19 8.01 1.73
N LEU A 86 -5.68 9.13 2.26
CA LEU A 86 -5.86 9.49 3.66
C LEU A 86 -7.33 9.71 4.02
N ALA A 87 -8.13 10.30 3.13
CA ALA A 87 -9.56 10.49 3.35
C ALA A 87 -10.30 9.14 3.43
N PHE A 88 -9.93 8.16 2.60
CA PHE A 88 -10.48 6.80 2.71
C PHE A 88 -10.08 6.10 4.02
N LEU A 89 -8.84 6.27 4.47
CA LEU A 89 -8.35 5.64 5.70
C LEU A 89 -8.99 6.25 6.97
N ASN A 90 -9.54 7.46 6.88
CA ASN A 90 -10.10 8.18 8.01
C ASN A 90 -11.57 8.55 7.74
N LYS A 91 -12.46 7.60 8.02
CA LYS A 91 -13.92 7.78 7.87
C LYS A 91 -14.39 9.08 8.51
N GLY A 92 -15.13 9.87 7.74
CA GLY A 92 -15.73 11.12 8.20
C GLY A 92 -14.79 12.33 8.28
N ILE A 93 -13.49 12.19 7.99
CA ILE A 93 -12.59 13.35 7.86
C ILE A 93 -12.76 13.95 6.46
N ASN A 94 -12.97 15.28 6.41
CA ASN A 94 -12.89 16.03 5.16
C ASN A 94 -11.46 16.52 4.94
N ILE A 95 -10.88 16.21 3.79
CA ILE A 95 -9.55 16.66 3.38
C ILE A 95 -9.69 17.43 2.06
N SER A 96 -9.25 18.68 2.03
CA SER A 96 -9.24 19.49 0.82
C SER A 96 -7.84 19.70 0.28
N ILE A 97 -7.74 19.87 -1.04
CA ILE A 97 -6.51 20.28 -1.74
C ILE A 97 -6.85 21.35 -2.77
N GLU A 98 -6.04 22.40 -2.81
CA GLU A 98 -6.18 23.55 -3.71
C GLU A 98 -4.82 23.83 -4.36
N ASP A 99 -4.81 24.04 -5.68
CA ASP A 99 -3.62 24.48 -6.42
C ASP A 99 -3.76 25.94 -6.87
N LYS A 100 -3.21 26.85 -6.07
CA LYS A 100 -3.23 28.29 -6.32
C LYS A 100 -2.40 28.74 -7.54
N ARG A 101 -1.71 27.82 -8.23
CA ARG A 101 -1.05 28.09 -9.53
C ARG A 101 -2.04 28.07 -10.69
N THR A 102 -3.25 27.56 -10.46
CA THR A 102 -4.33 27.42 -11.45
C THR A 102 -5.60 28.10 -10.94
N ASP A 103 -6.56 28.35 -11.83
CA ASP A 103 -7.89 28.86 -11.47
C ASP A 103 -8.88 27.72 -11.11
N SER A 104 -8.37 26.53 -10.76
CA SER A 104 -9.20 25.37 -10.43
C SER A 104 -9.77 25.48 -9.03
N GLU A 105 -11.05 25.15 -8.87
CA GLU A 105 -11.69 25.07 -7.55
C GLU A 105 -11.03 24.01 -6.65
N PRO A 106 -11.03 24.22 -5.32
CA PRO A 106 -10.53 23.22 -4.37
C PRO A 106 -11.25 21.87 -4.52
N ILE A 107 -10.48 20.78 -4.49
CA ILE A 107 -11.02 19.43 -4.48
C ILE A 107 -11.21 18.98 -3.04
N ASN A 108 -12.40 18.49 -2.71
CA ASN A 108 -12.73 17.95 -1.38
C ASN A 108 -12.83 16.42 -1.43
N TYR A 109 -12.22 15.75 -0.47
CA TYR A 109 -12.29 14.31 -0.25
C TYR A 109 -12.97 14.03 1.08
N HIS A 110 -14.14 13.41 1.02
CA HIS A 110 -14.91 12.99 2.18
C HIS A 110 -15.57 11.63 1.89
N TYR A 111 -15.21 10.62 2.69
CA TYR A 111 -15.67 9.25 2.48
C TYR A 111 -16.17 8.63 3.79
N GLU A 112 -17.44 8.26 3.82
CA GLU A 112 -18.06 7.58 4.97
C GLU A 112 -17.80 6.07 4.95
N GLY A 113 -17.73 5.46 3.75
CA GLY A 113 -17.48 4.03 3.57
C GLY A 113 -16.03 3.58 3.83
N GLY A 114 -15.12 4.53 4.08
CA GLY A 114 -13.73 4.25 4.45
C GLY A 114 -12.96 3.40 3.44
N ILE A 115 -12.24 2.39 3.93
CA ILE A 115 -11.42 1.52 3.09
C ILE A 115 -12.22 0.63 2.12
N SER A 116 -13.52 0.40 2.37
CA SER A 116 -14.41 -0.29 1.42
C SER A 116 -14.57 0.55 0.15
N SER A 117 -14.85 1.85 0.31
CA SER A 117 -14.89 2.80 -0.81
C SER A 117 -13.54 2.96 -1.51
N TYR A 118 -12.43 2.72 -0.78
CA TYR A 118 -11.11 2.76 -1.41
C TYR A 118 -10.92 1.58 -2.38
N VAL A 119 -11.32 0.38 -1.97
CA VAL A 119 -11.26 -0.82 -2.83
C VAL A 119 -12.12 -0.63 -4.08
N GLU A 120 -13.34 -0.12 -3.92
CA GLU A 120 -14.22 0.23 -5.06
C GLU A 120 -13.54 1.24 -5.99
N TYR A 121 -12.95 2.30 -5.42
CA TYR A 121 -12.24 3.31 -6.18
C TYR A 121 -11.06 2.70 -6.96
N ILE A 122 -10.28 1.80 -6.37
CA ILE A 122 -9.18 1.11 -7.06
C ILE A 122 -9.70 0.22 -8.20
N ASN A 123 -10.85 -0.43 -8.00
CA ASN A 123 -11.46 -1.31 -8.99
C ASN A 123 -12.36 -0.60 -10.01
N ARG A 124 -12.54 0.73 -9.94
CA ARG A 124 -13.48 1.49 -10.79
C ARG A 124 -13.33 1.31 -12.31
N THR A 125 -12.16 0.88 -12.77
CA THR A 125 -11.86 0.62 -14.20
C THR A 125 -11.82 -0.86 -14.55
N LYS A 126 -12.18 -1.76 -13.63
CA LYS A 126 -12.14 -3.21 -13.78
C LYS A 126 -13.54 -3.81 -13.71
N GLU A 127 -13.71 -5.03 -14.22
CA GLU A 127 -14.97 -5.77 -14.06
C GLU A 127 -14.98 -6.44 -12.67
N ILE A 128 -15.89 -5.99 -11.80
CA ILE A 128 -16.00 -6.51 -10.43
C ILE A 128 -16.77 -7.83 -10.42
N LEU A 129 -16.34 -8.77 -9.59
CA LEU A 129 -16.98 -10.08 -9.48
C LEU A 129 -18.03 -10.15 -8.36
N HIS A 130 -17.95 -9.22 -7.40
CA HIS A 130 -18.88 -9.11 -6.27
C HIS A 130 -18.72 -7.75 -5.56
N GLU A 131 -19.68 -7.42 -4.69
CA GLU A 131 -19.60 -6.25 -3.80
C GLU A 131 -18.45 -6.38 -2.79
N PRO A 132 -17.82 -5.28 -2.35
CA PRO A 132 -16.71 -5.34 -1.40
C PRO A 132 -17.08 -6.02 -0.08
N PHE A 133 -16.21 -6.91 0.38
CA PHE A 133 -16.25 -7.40 1.74
C PHE A 133 -15.50 -6.45 2.66
N TYR A 134 -15.99 -6.28 3.89
CA TYR A 134 -15.40 -5.46 4.92
C TYR A 134 -15.37 -6.21 6.26
N ALA A 135 -14.24 -6.12 6.96
CA ALA A 135 -14.06 -6.59 8.32
C ALA A 135 -13.44 -5.50 9.18
N GLU A 136 -13.90 -5.42 10.43
CA GLU A 136 -13.37 -4.55 11.47
C GLU A 136 -13.34 -5.31 12.79
N GLY A 137 -12.27 -5.14 13.55
CA GLY A 137 -12.16 -5.68 14.89
C GLY A 137 -11.02 -5.05 15.67
N GLU A 138 -11.05 -5.23 16.97
CA GLU A 138 -9.98 -4.79 17.87
C GLU A 138 -9.64 -5.93 18.81
N GLU A 139 -8.36 -6.27 18.89
CA GLU A 139 -7.84 -7.24 19.84
C GLU A 139 -6.54 -6.69 20.44
N GLN A 140 -6.34 -6.86 21.75
CA GLN A 140 -5.12 -6.41 22.43
C GLN A 140 -4.82 -4.90 22.27
N GLY A 141 -5.86 -4.07 22.06
CA GLY A 141 -5.72 -2.64 21.80
C GLY A 141 -5.22 -2.29 20.40
N ILE A 142 -5.20 -3.27 19.48
CA ILE A 142 -4.82 -3.13 18.08
C ILE A 142 -6.09 -3.23 17.25
N SER A 143 -6.49 -2.14 16.59
CA SER A 143 -7.64 -2.17 15.68
C SER A 143 -7.18 -2.59 14.28
N VAL A 144 -7.98 -3.42 13.62
CA VAL A 144 -7.72 -3.94 12.27
C VAL A 144 -8.97 -3.71 11.43
N GLU A 145 -8.79 -3.08 10.28
CA GLU A 145 -9.80 -2.93 9.24
C GLU A 145 -9.28 -3.58 7.95
N VAL A 146 -10.08 -4.45 7.32
CA VAL A 146 -9.74 -5.09 6.05
C VAL A 146 -10.91 -4.96 5.09
N ALA A 147 -10.64 -4.49 3.87
CA ALA A 147 -11.59 -4.52 2.78
C ALA A 147 -11.02 -5.30 1.59
N ILE A 148 -11.84 -6.14 0.96
CA ILE A 148 -11.43 -6.90 -0.23
C ILE A 148 -12.50 -6.91 -1.31
N GLN A 149 -12.07 -6.97 -2.57
CA GLN A 149 -12.96 -7.18 -3.71
C GLN A 149 -12.18 -7.85 -4.85
N TYR A 150 -12.72 -8.94 -5.39
CA TYR A 150 -12.16 -9.58 -6.58
C TYR A 150 -12.69 -8.93 -7.86
N ASN A 151 -11.80 -8.87 -8.84
CA ASN A 151 -12.07 -8.47 -10.22
C ASN A 151 -11.66 -9.59 -11.19
N ASP A 152 -12.06 -9.44 -12.44
CA ASP A 152 -11.76 -10.34 -13.55
C ASP A 152 -10.26 -10.41 -13.91
N GLY A 153 -9.47 -9.40 -13.54
CA GLY A 153 -8.05 -9.30 -13.83
C GLY A 153 -7.16 -10.37 -13.17
N PHE A 154 -5.87 -10.34 -13.51
CA PHE A 154 -4.88 -11.32 -13.02
C PHE A 154 -3.96 -10.74 -11.92
N THR A 155 -3.89 -9.42 -11.82
CA THR A 155 -2.99 -8.75 -10.88
C THR A 155 -3.57 -8.74 -9.47
N SER A 156 -2.76 -9.09 -8.47
CA SER A 156 -3.08 -8.83 -7.07
C SER A 156 -2.67 -7.41 -6.69
N ASN A 157 -3.61 -6.64 -6.16
CA ASN A 157 -3.41 -5.30 -5.64
C ASN A 157 -3.63 -5.32 -4.12
N LEU A 158 -2.56 -5.37 -3.35
CA LEU A 158 -2.62 -5.38 -1.89
C LEU A 158 -1.97 -4.13 -1.33
N TYR A 159 -2.77 -3.29 -0.69
CA TYR A 159 -2.33 -2.07 -0.04
C TYR A 159 -2.42 -2.25 1.47
N SER A 160 -1.29 -2.12 2.16
CA SER A 160 -1.22 -2.30 3.60
C SER A 160 -0.81 -1.01 4.30
N PHE A 161 -1.46 -0.72 5.43
CA PHE A 161 -1.28 0.51 6.18
C PHE A 161 -1.16 0.22 7.67
N ALA A 162 -0.28 0.95 8.34
CA ALA A 162 -0.18 0.98 9.79
C ALA A 162 -0.21 2.44 10.27
N ASN A 163 -1.19 2.80 11.09
CA ASN A 163 -1.42 4.17 11.57
C ASN A 163 -1.41 5.21 10.43
N ASN A 164 -2.15 4.93 9.34
CA ASN A 164 -2.25 5.73 8.11
C ASN A 164 -0.97 5.84 7.26
N ILE A 165 0.08 5.10 7.61
CA ILE A 165 1.33 5.04 6.84
C ILE A 165 1.27 3.84 5.90
N HIS A 166 1.55 4.06 4.62
CA HIS A 166 1.58 3.01 3.61
C HIS A 166 2.84 2.15 3.79
N THR A 167 2.65 0.86 4.08
CA THR A 167 3.73 -0.10 4.25
C THR A 167 3.96 -0.89 2.96
N TYR A 168 4.57 -0.26 1.96
CA TYR A 168 4.72 -0.85 0.62
C TYR A 168 5.66 -2.08 0.57
N GLU A 169 6.49 -2.29 1.59
CA GLU A 169 7.28 -3.52 1.77
C GLU A 169 6.53 -4.58 2.63
N GLY A 170 5.29 -4.27 3.01
CA GLY A 170 4.38 -5.13 3.74
C GLY A 170 4.63 -5.13 5.25
N GLY A 171 4.63 -6.32 5.86
CA GLY A 171 4.83 -6.47 7.29
C GLY A 171 3.99 -7.56 7.92
N MET A 172 3.96 -7.57 9.25
CA MET A 172 3.31 -8.61 10.03
C MET A 172 1.78 -8.64 9.85
N HIS A 173 1.12 -7.48 9.79
CA HIS A 173 -0.30 -7.35 9.42
C HIS A 173 -0.60 -8.00 8.06
N GLU A 174 0.19 -7.66 7.05
CA GLU A 174 0.01 -8.20 5.70
C GLU A 174 0.23 -9.72 5.66
N SER A 175 1.24 -10.23 6.38
CA SER A 175 1.48 -11.66 6.51
C SER A 175 0.32 -12.39 7.21
N GLY A 176 -0.30 -11.76 8.21
CA GLY A 176 -1.47 -12.28 8.91
C GLY A 176 -2.66 -12.42 7.97
N PHE A 177 -2.99 -11.33 7.26
CA PHE A 177 -4.02 -11.31 6.23
C PHE A 177 -3.80 -12.38 5.15
N LYS A 178 -2.60 -12.45 4.56
CA LYS A 178 -2.26 -13.44 3.50
C LYS A 178 -2.45 -14.88 3.98
N THR A 179 -2.05 -15.17 5.22
CA THR A 179 -2.19 -16.49 5.84
C THR A 179 -3.66 -16.83 6.05
N GLY A 180 -4.42 -15.92 6.67
CA GLY A 180 -5.85 -16.07 6.93
C GLY A 180 -6.66 -16.27 5.65
N LEU A 181 -6.44 -15.43 4.63
CA LEU A 181 -7.11 -15.53 3.33
C LEU A 181 -6.93 -16.90 2.69
N THR A 182 -5.68 -17.37 2.63
CA THR A 182 -5.37 -18.67 2.02
C THR A 182 -6.02 -19.81 2.77
N ARG A 183 -5.99 -19.78 4.11
CA ARG A 183 -6.59 -20.80 4.97
C ARG A 183 -8.11 -20.83 4.82
N VAL A 184 -8.78 -19.69 4.99
CA VAL A 184 -10.25 -19.60 4.97
C VAL A 184 -10.83 -20.05 3.63
N ILE A 185 -10.23 -19.63 2.51
CA ILE A 185 -10.71 -20.04 1.18
C ILE A 185 -10.56 -21.55 0.98
N ASN A 186 -9.41 -22.13 1.35
CA ASN A 186 -9.20 -23.57 1.23
C ASN A 186 -10.13 -24.37 2.15
N ASP A 187 -10.31 -23.93 3.39
CA ASP A 187 -11.20 -24.57 4.36
C ASP A 187 -12.65 -24.55 3.88
N TYR A 188 -13.12 -23.41 3.35
CA TYR A 188 -14.44 -23.29 2.76
C TYR A 188 -14.61 -24.21 1.54
N ALA A 189 -13.64 -24.22 0.63
CA ALA A 189 -13.68 -25.04 -0.57
C ALA A 189 -13.72 -26.55 -0.25
N ARG A 190 -12.95 -27.01 0.75
CA ARG A 190 -12.97 -28.39 1.22
C ARG A 190 -14.30 -28.76 1.87
N LYS A 191 -14.80 -27.95 2.81
CA LYS A 191 -16.06 -28.21 3.53
C LYS A 191 -17.28 -28.27 2.60
N ASN A 192 -17.26 -27.49 1.52
CA ASN A 192 -18.35 -27.44 0.55
C ASN A 192 -18.12 -28.30 -0.71
N ASN A 193 -17.12 -29.20 -0.69
CA ASN A 193 -16.79 -30.10 -1.80
C ASN A 193 -16.58 -29.38 -3.15
N LEU A 194 -16.05 -28.15 -3.12
CA LEU A 194 -15.66 -27.40 -4.32
C LEU A 194 -14.29 -27.86 -4.86
N PHE A 195 -13.53 -28.60 -4.04
CA PHE A 195 -12.39 -29.38 -4.48
C PHE A 195 -12.76 -30.85 -4.61
N LYS A 196 -12.14 -31.54 -5.57
CA LYS A 196 -12.06 -33.00 -5.49
C LYS A 196 -11.10 -33.36 -4.36
N GLU A 197 -11.31 -34.49 -3.68
CA GLU A 197 -10.45 -34.90 -2.55
C GLU A 197 -8.96 -34.88 -2.90
N ASN A 198 -8.61 -35.34 -4.11
CA ASN A 198 -7.23 -35.43 -4.56
C ASN A 198 -6.65 -34.15 -5.18
N ASP A 199 -7.47 -33.10 -5.39
CA ASP A 199 -6.97 -31.85 -5.93
C ASP A 199 -6.07 -31.17 -4.88
N PRO A 200 -4.93 -30.58 -5.27
CA PRO A 200 -4.10 -29.82 -4.33
C PRO A 200 -4.83 -28.56 -3.85
N ASN A 201 -4.53 -28.12 -2.63
CA ASN A 201 -5.00 -26.83 -2.12
C ASN A 201 -4.50 -25.67 -3.00
N LEU A 202 -5.26 -24.59 -3.02
CA LEU A 202 -4.86 -23.33 -3.64
C LEU A 202 -3.69 -22.73 -2.88
N SER A 203 -2.67 -22.31 -3.63
CA SER A 203 -1.55 -21.54 -3.07
C SER A 203 -1.98 -20.11 -2.74
N GLY A 204 -1.15 -19.41 -1.97
CA GLY A 204 -1.38 -18.01 -1.66
C GLY A 204 -1.49 -17.12 -2.90
N ASP A 205 -0.75 -17.42 -3.96
CA ASP A 205 -0.81 -16.66 -5.21
C ASP A 205 -2.10 -16.96 -5.97
N ASP A 206 -2.56 -18.21 -5.96
CA ASP A 206 -3.81 -18.61 -6.61
C ASP A 206 -5.00 -17.86 -5.98
N VAL A 207 -5.05 -17.78 -4.65
CA VAL A 207 -6.15 -17.08 -3.95
C VAL A 207 -6.06 -15.55 -4.07
N ARG A 208 -4.94 -14.99 -4.49
CA ARG A 208 -4.77 -13.53 -4.61
C ARG A 208 -4.92 -13.03 -6.05
N GLU A 209 -5.08 -13.92 -7.02
CA GLU A 209 -5.26 -13.53 -8.43
C GLU A 209 -6.55 -12.71 -8.61
N GLY A 210 -6.41 -11.50 -9.16
CA GLY A 210 -7.53 -10.57 -9.33
C GLY A 210 -8.05 -9.94 -8.04
N LEU A 211 -7.37 -10.14 -6.91
CA LEU A 211 -7.74 -9.54 -5.63
C LEU A 211 -7.30 -8.08 -5.56
N THR A 212 -8.20 -7.17 -5.20
CA THR A 212 -7.86 -5.88 -4.61
C THR A 212 -8.17 -5.93 -3.12
N ALA A 213 -7.20 -5.60 -2.28
CA ALA A 213 -7.34 -5.63 -0.83
C ALA A 213 -6.66 -4.42 -0.18
N VAL A 214 -7.31 -3.85 0.83
CA VAL A 214 -6.77 -2.82 1.71
C VAL A 214 -6.76 -3.36 3.14
N VAL A 215 -5.59 -3.38 3.77
CA VAL A 215 -5.40 -3.82 5.16
C VAL A 215 -4.88 -2.64 5.97
N SER A 216 -5.66 -2.13 6.91
CA SER A 216 -5.29 -1.00 7.76
C SER A 216 -5.26 -1.41 9.22
N VAL A 217 -4.13 -1.19 9.90
CA VAL A 217 -4.00 -1.45 11.33
C VAL A 217 -3.73 -0.17 12.10
N LYS A 218 -4.33 -0.08 13.29
CA LYS A 218 -4.12 0.99 14.26
C LYS A 218 -3.45 0.39 15.49
N HIS A 219 -2.16 0.65 15.66
CA HIS A 219 -1.34 0.09 16.74
C HIS A 219 -0.88 1.22 17.69
N PRO A 220 -0.93 1.04 19.02
CA PRO A 220 -0.50 2.06 19.97
C PRO A 220 1.01 2.32 19.93
N ASP A 221 1.82 1.28 19.70
CA ASP A 221 3.30 1.35 19.62
C ASP A 221 3.88 0.63 18.39
N PRO A 222 3.68 1.14 17.16
CA PRO A 222 4.12 0.44 15.95
C PRO A 222 5.64 0.49 15.77
N GLN A 223 6.26 -0.66 15.58
CA GLN A 223 7.67 -0.84 15.29
C GLN A 223 7.84 -1.05 13.79
N PHE A 224 8.58 -0.15 13.14
CA PHE A 224 8.84 -0.24 11.70
C PHE A 224 10.30 -0.58 11.42
N GLU A 225 10.55 -1.27 10.31
CA GLU A 225 11.90 -1.44 9.77
C GLU A 225 12.34 -0.11 9.12
N GLY A 226 13.24 0.63 9.77
CA GLY A 226 13.79 1.88 9.27
C GLY A 226 12.88 3.12 9.40
N GLN A 227 13.44 4.30 9.11
CA GLN A 227 12.77 5.60 9.28
C GLN A 227 11.66 5.85 8.24
N THR A 228 11.78 5.26 7.05
CA THR A 228 10.81 5.38 5.95
C THR A 228 9.51 4.61 6.22
N LYS A 229 9.46 3.82 7.30
CA LYS A 229 8.26 3.12 7.80
C LYS A 229 7.57 2.26 6.75
N THR A 230 8.39 1.55 5.98
CA THR A 230 7.99 0.79 4.79
C THR A 230 7.43 -0.58 5.14
N LYS A 231 7.82 -1.11 6.31
CA LYS A 231 7.47 -2.44 6.77
C LYS A 231 7.19 -2.49 8.26
N LEU A 232 6.06 -3.08 8.66
CA LEU A 232 5.67 -3.23 10.07
C LEU A 232 6.25 -4.52 10.68
N GLY A 233 6.95 -4.40 11.81
CA GLY A 233 7.68 -5.49 12.47
C GLY A 233 6.99 -6.13 13.68
N ASN A 234 5.92 -5.54 14.23
CA ASN A 234 5.19 -6.07 15.39
C ASN A 234 4.63 -7.48 15.14
N SER A 235 5.23 -8.49 15.77
CA SER A 235 4.87 -9.91 15.54
C SER A 235 3.43 -10.25 15.94
N GLU A 236 2.93 -9.64 17.01
CA GLU A 236 1.59 -9.78 17.57
C GLU A 236 0.51 -9.33 16.58
N VAL A 237 0.82 -8.32 15.75
CA VAL A 237 -0.11 -7.80 14.73
C VAL A 237 -0.47 -8.86 13.70
N ARG A 238 0.44 -9.80 13.42
CA ARG A 238 0.17 -10.93 12.52
C ARG A 238 -1.00 -11.77 13.03
N THR A 239 -0.96 -12.15 14.30
CA THR A 239 -1.97 -13.01 14.93
C THR A 239 -3.30 -12.28 15.03
N VAL A 240 -3.29 -11.01 15.48
CA VAL A 240 -4.50 -10.20 15.58
C VAL A 240 -5.16 -10.01 14.20
N THR A 241 -4.37 -9.70 13.17
CA THR A 241 -4.90 -9.51 11.81
C THR A 241 -5.51 -10.80 11.25
N ASP A 242 -4.83 -11.95 11.41
CA ASP A 242 -5.37 -13.25 10.97
C ASP A 242 -6.66 -13.60 11.73
N SER A 243 -6.68 -13.42 13.05
CA SER A 243 -7.84 -13.69 13.92
C SER A 243 -9.09 -12.91 13.47
N VAL A 244 -9.00 -11.58 13.46
CA VAL A 244 -10.11 -10.67 13.11
C VAL A 244 -10.59 -10.92 11.68
N PHE A 245 -9.65 -11.05 10.73
CA PHE A 245 -10.00 -11.26 9.33
C PHE A 245 -10.61 -12.65 9.12
N SER A 246 -9.98 -13.71 9.61
CA SER A 246 -10.40 -15.08 9.31
C SER A 246 -11.76 -15.43 9.90
N GLU A 247 -12.06 -14.94 11.11
CA GLU A 247 -13.38 -15.12 11.73
C GLU A 247 -14.47 -14.47 10.87
N THR A 248 -14.30 -13.18 10.59
CA THR A 248 -15.29 -12.38 9.85
C THR A 248 -15.46 -12.86 8.41
N PHE A 249 -14.34 -13.16 7.73
CA PHE A 249 -14.37 -13.59 6.33
C PHE A 249 -14.95 -15.00 6.19
N SER A 250 -14.61 -15.92 7.10
CA SER A 250 -15.23 -17.25 7.14
C SER A 250 -16.75 -17.14 7.27
N LYS A 251 -17.23 -16.34 8.25
CA LYS A 251 -18.65 -16.08 8.43
C LYS A 251 -19.30 -15.51 7.17
N PHE A 252 -18.68 -14.51 6.55
CA PHE A 252 -19.17 -13.93 5.30
C PHE A 252 -19.31 -14.93 4.16
N LEU A 253 -18.33 -15.83 3.96
CA LEU A 253 -18.42 -16.87 2.92
C LEU A 253 -19.56 -17.87 3.17
N PHE A 254 -19.83 -18.21 4.45
CA PHE A 254 -20.97 -19.06 4.81
C PHE A 254 -22.31 -18.37 4.61
N GLU A 255 -22.39 -17.07 4.89
CA GLU A 255 -23.61 -16.27 4.70
C GLU A 255 -23.85 -15.93 3.21
N ASN A 256 -22.79 -15.90 2.39
CA ASN A 256 -22.84 -15.50 0.98
C ASN A 256 -22.28 -16.59 0.05
N PRO A 257 -22.95 -17.76 -0.08
CA PRO A 257 -22.42 -18.90 -0.83
C PRO A 257 -22.19 -18.63 -2.32
N ASN A 258 -22.97 -17.73 -2.93
CA ASN A 258 -22.76 -17.32 -4.32
C ASN A 258 -21.42 -16.60 -4.50
N VAL A 259 -21.11 -15.64 -3.61
CA VAL A 259 -19.84 -14.92 -3.62
C VAL A 259 -18.68 -15.88 -3.29
N ALA A 260 -18.87 -16.76 -2.32
CA ALA A 260 -17.86 -17.73 -1.95
C ALA A 260 -17.49 -18.67 -3.11
N LYS A 261 -18.47 -19.12 -3.88
CA LYS A 261 -18.24 -19.90 -5.09
C LYS A 261 -17.43 -19.12 -6.13
N ILE A 262 -17.78 -17.86 -6.37
CA ILE A 262 -17.03 -16.96 -7.29
C ILE A 262 -15.56 -16.85 -6.88
N VAL A 263 -15.29 -16.59 -5.59
CA VAL A 263 -13.93 -16.45 -5.04
C VAL A 263 -13.13 -17.74 -5.19
N VAL A 264 -13.71 -18.89 -4.85
CA VAL A 264 -13.05 -20.20 -4.98
C VAL A 264 -12.79 -20.55 -6.45
N GLU A 265 -13.76 -20.30 -7.34
CA GLU A 265 -13.62 -20.54 -8.78
C GLU A 265 -12.52 -19.69 -9.40
N LYS A 266 -12.41 -18.41 -9.01
CA LYS A 266 -11.31 -17.52 -9.45
C LYS A 266 -9.94 -18.11 -9.10
N GLY A 267 -9.76 -18.58 -7.85
CA GLY A 267 -8.52 -19.22 -7.44
C GLY A 267 -8.27 -20.57 -8.13
N LEU A 268 -9.31 -21.34 -8.42
CA LEU A 268 -9.20 -22.59 -9.20
C LEU A 268 -8.73 -22.33 -10.64
N MET A 269 -9.24 -21.28 -11.28
CA MET A 269 -8.78 -20.87 -12.61
C MET A 269 -7.30 -20.49 -12.58
N ALA A 270 -6.88 -19.68 -11.61
CA ALA A 270 -5.49 -19.29 -11.39
C ALA A 270 -4.58 -20.52 -11.21
N SER A 271 -4.97 -21.45 -10.33
CA SER A 271 -4.22 -22.68 -10.06
C SER A 271 -4.06 -23.57 -11.31
N ARG A 272 -5.13 -23.73 -12.10
CA ARG A 272 -5.09 -24.47 -13.38
C ARG A 272 -4.18 -23.79 -14.39
N ALA A 273 -4.24 -22.47 -14.52
CA ALA A 273 -3.38 -21.70 -15.41
C ALA A 273 -1.90 -21.84 -15.00
N ARG A 274 -1.59 -21.70 -13.71
CA ARG A 274 -0.25 -21.89 -13.15
C ARG A 274 0.28 -23.31 -13.38
N ALA A 275 -0.54 -24.34 -13.15
CA ALA A 275 -0.16 -25.73 -13.39
C ALA A 275 0.12 -26.00 -14.88
N ALA A 276 -0.71 -25.47 -15.77
CA ALA A 276 -0.52 -25.57 -17.22
C ALA A 276 0.77 -24.86 -17.66
N ALA A 277 1.02 -23.65 -17.17
CA ALA A 277 2.25 -22.89 -17.45
C ALA A 277 3.50 -23.62 -16.93
N LYS A 278 3.44 -24.19 -15.72
CA LYS A 278 4.53 -25.01 -15.16
C LYS A 278 4.83 -26.22 -16.04
N LYS A 279 3.80 -26.97 -16.45
CA LYS A 279 3.94 -28.14 -17.33
C LYS A 279 4.52 -27.75 -18.69
N ALA A 280 4.09 -26.63 -19.26
CA ALA A 280 4.64 -26.10 -20.52
C ALA A 280 6.13 -25.74 -20.37
N ARG A 281 6.51 -25.02 -19.31
CA ARG A 281 7.93 -24.70 -19.02
C ARG A 281 8.78 -25.95 -18.82
N GLU A 282 8.29 -26.96 -18.12
CA GLU A 282 9.00 -28.23 -17.92
C GLU A 282 9.17 -29.01 -19.21
N LEU A 283 8.15 -29.06 -20.08
CA LEU A 283 8.23 -29.65 -21.41
C LEU A 283 9.29 -28.93 -22.27
N THR A 284 9.30 -27.60 -22.27
CA THR A 284 10.31 -26.81 -22.98
C THR A 284 11.70 -27.00 -22.38
N ARG A 285 11.86 -27.04 -21.06
CA ARG A 285 13.15 -27.28 -20.40
C ARG A 285 13.71 -28.66 -20.69
N ARG A 286 12.86 -29.69 -20.77
CA ARG A 286 13.27 -31.05 -21.17
C ARG A 286 13.71 -31.11 -22.63
N LYS A 287 13.05 -30.36 -23.52
CA LYS A 287 13.52 -30.19 -24.91
C LYS A 287 14.84 -29.43 -24.98
N SER A 288 14.98 -28.34 -24.22
CA SER A 288 16.18 -27.50 -24.15
C SER A 288 17.36 -28.15 -23.42
N ALA A 289 17.16 -29.17 -22.59
CA ALA A 289 18.25 -29.95 -22.00
C ALA A 289 19.10 -30.70 -23.06
N LEU A 290 18.53 -30.95 -24.25
CA LEU A 290 19.26 -31.44 -25.44
C LEU A 290 19.85 -30.30 -26.29
N GLU A 291 19.41 -29.05 -26.07
CA GLU A 291 19.82 -27.84 -26.79
C GLU A 291 20.33 -26.79 -25.78
N VAL A 292 21.44 -27.09 -25.10
CA VAL A 292 22.13 -26.10 -24.25
C VAL A 292 22.87 -25.12 -25.15
N SER A 293 22.20 -24.08 -25.60
CA SER A 293 22.84 -22.85 -26.06
C SER A 293 22.18 -21.67 -25.35
N ASN A 294 22.93 -21.04 -24.45
CA ASN A 294 22.53 -19.80 -23.80
C ASN A 294 22.37 -18.72 -24.87
N LEU A 295 21.12 -18.30 -25.16
CA LEU A 295 20.76 -17.14 -26.00
C LEU A 295 21.76 -16.82 -27.14
N PRO A 296 22.07 -17.77 -28.03
CA PRO A 296 23.12 -17.62 -29.04
C PRO A 296 22.84 -16.40 -29.92
N GLY A 297 23.81 -15.49 -29.98
CA GLY A 297 23.75 -14.27 -30.79
C GLY A 297 23.10 -13.06 -30.13
N LYS A 298 22.31 -13.23 -29.05
CA LYS A 298 21.65 -12.11 -28.34
C LYS A 298 22.38 -11.74 -27.05
N LEU A 299 22.85 -12.70 -26.27
CA LEU A 299 23.68 -12.44 -25.10
C LEU A 299 25.16 -12.38 -25.51
N ALA A 300 25.86 -11.33 -25.09
CA ALA A 300 27.32 -11.31 -25.07
C ALA A 300 27.75 -11.51 -23.61
N ASP A 301 28.35 -12.65 -23.31
CA ASP A 301 28.80 -12.98 -21.96
C ASP A 301 30.06 -12.17 -21.62
N CYS A 302 30.16 -11.75 -20.35
CA CYS A 302 31.39 -11.19 -19.80
C CYS A 302 32.39 -12.30 -19.46
N SER A 303 33.67 -11.96 -19.31
CA SER A 303 34.73 -12.94 -19.03
C SER A 303 34.64 -13.55 -17.63
N SER A 304 34.04 -12.84 -16.67
CA SER A 304 33.88 -13.30 -15.28
C SER A 304 32.63 -14.14 -15.11
N LYS A 305 32.71 -15.15 -14.24
CA LYS A 305 31.54 -15.91 -13.75
C LYS A 305 31.10 -15.51 -12.34
N ASP A 306 31.80 -14.55 -11.72
CA ASP A 306 31.43 -14.05 -10.39
C ASP A 306 30.37 -12.94 -10.52
N ALA A 307 29.14 -13.27 -10.13
CA ALA A 307 27.99 -12.38 -10.20
C ALA A 307 28.15 -11.09 -9.37
N LYS A 308 29.08 -11.04 -8.40
CA LYS A 308 29.32 -9.82 -7.60
C LYS A 308 30.04 -8.71 -8.36
N ILE A 309 30.75 -9.06 -9.43
CA ILE A 309 31.54 -8.12 -10.25
C ILE A 309 31.06 -8.06 -11.70
N SER A 310 30.13 -8.94 -12.08
CA SER A 310 29.51 -8.94 -13.40
C SER A 310 28.33 -7.97 -13.43
N GLU A 311 28.27 -7.17 -14.48
CA GLU A 311 27.17 -6.24 -14.75
C GLU A 311 26.38 -6.71 -15.98
N LEU A 312 25.04 -6.56 -15.93
CA LEU A 312 24.15 -6.88 -17.04
C LEU A 312 23.56 -5.60 -17.62
N TYR A 313 23.88 -5.32 -18.87
CA TYR A 313 23.32 -4.20 -19.62
C TYR A 313 22.16 -4.67 -20.49
N ILE A 314 20.98 -4.07 -20.32
CA ILE A 314 19.79 -4.35 -21.13
C ILE A 314 19.62 -3.19 -22.11
N VAL A 315 19.73 -3.49 -23.40
CA VAL A 315 19.72 -2.50 -24.48
C VAL A 315 18.67 -2.84 -25.52
N GLU A 316 18.08 -1.80 -26.13
CA GLU A 316 17.05 -1.96 -27.13
C GLU A 316 17.66 -2.29 -28.51
N GLY A 317 17.41 -3.52 -28.96
CA GLY A 317 17.74 -3.96 -30.32
C GLY A 317 19.23 -4.10 -30.62
N ASP A 318 19.53 -4.51 -31.86
CA ASP A 318 20.91 -4.82 -32.27
C ASP A 318 21.75 -3.55 -32.50
N SER A 319 21.12 -2.37 -32.70
CA SER A 319 21.83 -1.10 -32.90
C SER A 319 22.51 -0.60 -31.62
N ALA A 320 21.77 -0.56 -30.50
CA ALA A 320 22.37 -0.21 -29.21
C ALA A 320 23.25 -1.37 -28.69
N GLY A 321 22.86 -2.61 -28.98
CA GLY A 321 23.65 -3.80 -28.66
C GLY A 321 25.02 -3.85 -29.33
N GLY A 322 25.14 -3.40 -30.59
CA GLY A 322 26.42 -3.37 -31.29
C GLY A 322 27.41 -2.37 -30.68
N SER A 323 26.93 -1.23 -30.20
CA SER A 323 27.78 -0.23 -29.52
C SER A 323 28.12 -0.60 -28.08
N ALA A 324 27.29 -1.41 -27.43
CA ALA A 324 27.46 -1.82 -26.04
C ALA A 324 28.29 -3.09 -25.85
N LYS A 325 28.40 -3.94 -26.88
CA LYS A 325 29.26 -5.15 -26.91
C LYS A 325 30.72 -4.80 -27.15
#